data_AF-A0A5C9A524-F1
#
_entry.id   AF-A0A5C9A524-F1
#
_cell.length_a   1.000
_cell.length_b   1.000
_cell.length_c   1.000
_cell.angle_alpha   90.00
_cell.angle_beta   90.00
_cell.angle_gamma   90.00
#
_symmetry.space_group_name_H-M   'P 1'
#
loop_
_entity.id
_entity.type
_entity.pdbx_description
1 polymer ?
#
loop_
_entity_poly.entity_id
_entity_poly.type
_entity_poly.pdbx_seq_one_letter_code
_entity_poly.pdbx_strand_id
1 'polypeptide(L)'
;MPVFPALAQVAATPPNIVFIFADDLGYGDLSSFGSTTIDTPRIDSLAQDGIRLTDFYAASPVCSPSRASLLTGRYASRMGIRHVFMDDSPDGMPPSEITLAEHLQAAGYRTGLVGKWHLGHREPFMPWNQGFDEFHGVPYSNDMGNFFFYHNREMDRTGAIPGWPLLTLF
;
A
#
# COMPACT_ATOMS: atom_id res chain seq x y z
N MET A 1 37.10 13.54 -35.27
CA MET A 1 36.00 13.46 -34.28
C MET A 1 35.92 12.01 -33.84
N PRO A 2 36.07 11.68 -32.55
CA PRO A 2 35.92 10.29 -32.13
C PRO A 2 34.43 9.91 -32.23
N VAL A 3 34.15 8.83 -32.95
CA VAL A 3 32.84 8.19 -33.01
C VAL A 3 32.78 7.27 -31.79
N PHE A 4 31.94 7.62 -30.82
CA PHE A 4 31.65 6.70 -29.71
C PHE A 4 30.71 5.61 -30.22
N PRO A 5 30.96 4.32 -29.93
CA PRO A 5 30.03 3.27 -30.27
C PRO A 5 28.74 3.48 -29.48
N ALA A 6 27.59 3.34 -30.16
CA ALA A 6 26.31 3.29 -29.49
C ALA A 6 26.30 2.07 -28.57
N LEU A 7 26.13 2.31 -27.26
CA LEU A 7 25.89 1.24 -26.31
C LEU A 7 24.60 0.53 -26.74
N ALA A 8 24.68 -0.78 -26.95
CA ALA A 8 23.49 -1.58 -27.17
C ALA A 8 22.58 -1.43 -25.94
N GLN A 9 21.41 -0.82 -26.13
CA GLN A 9 20.35 -0.82 -25.15
C GLN A 9 19.90 -2.27 -24.98
N VAL A 10 20.44 -2.98 -23.99
CA VAL A 10 19.80 -4.20 -23.51
C VAL A 10 18.38 -3.76 -23.14
N ALA A 11 17.37 -4.34 -23.79
CA ALA A 11 15.99 -4.15 -23.38
C ALA A 11 15.90 -4.70 -21.95
N ALA A 12 16.13 -3.84 -20.97
CA ALA A 12 16.13 -4.21 -19.57
C ALA A 12 14.70 -4.61 -19.26
N THR A 13 14.51 -5.88 -18.89
CA THR A 13 13.24 -6.32 -18.31
C THR A 13 12.90 -5.35 -17.18
N PRO A 14 11.70 -4.73 -17.19
CA PRO A 14 11.31 -3.82 -16.13
C PRO A 14 11.45 -4.52 -14.77
N PRO A 15 11.95 -3.84 -13.73
CA PRO A 15 12.15 -4.45 -12.42
C PRO A 15 10.82 -4.79 -11.77
N ASN A 16 10.78 -5.78 -10.89
CA ASN A 16 9.62 -5.98 -10.01
C ASN A 16 9.61 -4.88 -8.95
N ILE A 17 8.45 -4.27 -8.71
CA ILE A 17 8.27 -3.21 -7.73
C ILE A 17 7.44 -3.77 -6.58
N VAL A 18 7.99 -3.73 -5.36
CA VAL A 18 7.31 -4.18 -4.15
C VAL A 18 7.27 -3.02 -3.15
N PHE A 19 6.07 -2.53 -2.86
CA PHE A 19 5.85 -1.50 -1.85
C PHE A 19 5.36 -2.15 -0.54
N ILE A 20 6.16 -2.05 0.51
CA ILE A 20 5.79 -2.47 1.86
C ILE A 20 5.37 -1.22 2.63
N PHE A 21 4.10 -1.16 3.05
CA PHE A 21 3.54 -0.01 3.75
C PHE A 21 2.97 -0.44 5.10
N ALA A 22 3.78 -0.26 6.15
CA ALA A 22 3.39 -0.57 7.52
C ALA A 22 2.30 0.39 8.03
N ASP A 23 1.45 -0.10 8.92
CA ASP A 23 0.37 0.66 9.55
C ASP A 23 0.81 1.03 10.97
N ASP A 24 0.73 2.31 11.31
CA ASP A 24 1.06 2.88 12.63
C ASP A 24 2.46 2.55 13.19
N LEU A 25 3.44 2.31 12.31
CA LEU A 25 4.85 2.12 12.69
C LEU A 25 5.52 3.47 13.02
N GLY A 26 6.00 3.61 14.25
CA GLY A 26 6.75 4.78 14.71
C GLY A 26 8.19 4.81 14.20
N TYR A 27 8.75 6.01 14.08
CA TYR A 27 10.14 6.21 13.64
C TYR A 27 11.16 5.44 14.50
N GLY A 28 10.92 5.35 15.81
CA GLY A 28 11.82 4.70 16.77
C GLY A 28 11.56 3.20 16.98
N ASP A 29 10.62 2.58 16.27
CA ASP A 29 10.24 1.19 16.52
C ASP A 29 11.22 0.17 15.93
N LEU A 30 11.94 0.54 14.87
CA LEU A 30 12.90 -0.33 14.20
C LEU A 30 14.26 -0.29 14.91
N SER A 31 14.93 -1.43 15.08
CA SER A 31 16.28 -1.48 15.65
C SER A 31 17.29 -0.70 14.79
N SER A 32 17.13 -0.71 13.46
CA SER A 32 17.90 0.16 12.55
C SER A 32 17.65 1.68 12.72
N PHE A 33 16.68 2.08 13.54
CA PHE A 33 16.38 3.47 13.89
C PHE A 33 16.52 3.77 15.39
N GLY A 34 17.12 2.84 16.16
CA GLY A 34 17.49 3.05 17.55
C GLY A 34 16.60 2.36 18.58
N SER A 35 15.65 1.52 18.17
CA SER A 35 14.90 0.66 19.09
C SER A 35 15.85 -0.26 19.86
N THR A 36 15.70 -0.31 21.19
CA THR A 36 16.44 -1.23 22.07
C THR A 36 15.57 -2.37 22.60
N THR A 37 14.28 -2.38 22.23
CA THR A 37 13.27 -3.30 22.78
C THR A 37 12.60 -4.16 21.70
N ILE A 38 12.66 -3.77 20.43
CA ILE A 38 12.04 -4.49 19.31
C ILE A 38 13.13 -4.94 18.34
N ASP A 39 13.24 -6.26 18.16
CA ASP A 39 14.19 -6.84 17.22
C ASP A 39 13.59 -6.93 15.81
N THR A 40 14.14 -6.18 14.84
CA THR A 40 13.66 -6.17 13.44
C THR A 40 14.71 -6.66 12.42
N PRO A 41 15.31 -7.86 12.60
CA PRO A 41 16.51 -8.27 11.86
C PRO A 41 16.33 -8.33 10.33
N ARG A 42 15.11 -8.58 9.83
CA ARG A 42 14.82 -8.59 8.38
C ARG A 42 14.73 -7.20 7.78
N ILE A 43 14.16 -6.24 8.51
CA ILE A 43 14.09 -4.84 8.08
C ILE A 43 15.47 -4.21 8.20
N ASP A 44 16.21 -4.56 9.25
CA ASP A 44 17.59 -4.11 9.44
C ASP A 44 18.50 -4.56 8.29
N SER A 45 18.35 -5.80 7.80
CA SER A 45 19.06 -6.28 6.62
C SER A 45 18.75 -5.45 5.38
N LEU A 46 17.48 -5.09 5.14
CA LEU A 46 17.10 -4.21 4.03
C LEU A 46 17.72 -2.81 4.16
N ALA A 47 17.80 -2.29 5.39
CA ALA A 47 18.42 -1.00 5.67
C ALA A 47 19.95 -1.02 5.51
N GLN A 48 20.61 -2.16 5.78
CA GLN A 48 22.04 -2.36 5.60
C GLN A 48 22.42 -2.53 4.12
N ASP A 49 21.62 -3.29 3.36
CA ASP A 49 21.89 -3.61 1.96
C ASP A 49 21.34 -2.54 0.98
N GLY A 50 20.60 -1.56 1.49
CA GLY A 50 19.88 -0.57 0.71
C GLY A 50 20.11 0.88 1.16
N ILE A 51 19.14 1.73 0.83
CA ILE A 51 19.11 3.14 1.25
C ILE A 51 18.19 3.28 2.46
N ARG A 52 18.73 3.83 3.56
CA ARG A 52 17.95 4.21 4.74
C ARG A 52 17.71 5.72 4.76
N LEU A 53 16.45 6.12 4.79
CA LEU A 53 16.04 7.53 4.85
C LEU A 53 15.85 7.95 6.31
N THR A 54 16.56 8.98 6.76
CA THR A 54 16.43 9.55 8.12
C THR A 54 15.36 10.65 8.20
N ASP A 55 15.01 11.21 7.04
CA ASP A 55 14.08 12.34 6.91
C ASP A 55 13.04 12.02 5.83
N PHE A 56 12.18 11.04 6.12
CA PHE A 56 11.07 10.63 5.26
C PHE A 56 9.73 10.94 5.92
N TYR A 57 8.83 11.59 5.19
CA TYR A 57 7.57 12.10 5.73
C TYR A 57 6.37 11.50 5.01
N ALA A 58 5.38 11.07 5.79
CA ALA A 58 4.04 10.83 5.27
C ALA A 58 3.35 12.17 4.93
N ALA A 59 2.55 12.20 3.87
CA ALA A 59 1.80 13.40 3.49
C ALA A 59 0.67 13.77 4.46
N SER A 60 0.30 12.84 5.36
CA SER A 60 -0.70 13.04 6.40
C SER A 60 -0.42 12.13 7.59
N PRO A 61 -0.74 12.56 8.83
CA PRO A 61 -0.56 11.75 10.03
C PRO A 61 -1.63 10.67 10.24
N VAL A 62 -2.58 10.50 9.31
CA VAL A 62 -3.69 9.54 9.44
C VAL A 62 -3.85 8.65 8.21
N CYS A 63 -4.41 7.46 8.42
CA CYS A 63 -4.49 6.35 7.46
C CYS A 63 -4.97 6.74 6.05
N SER A 64 -6.26 7.07 5.86
CA SER A 64 -6.83 7.25 4.52
C SER A 64 -6.17 8.39 3.73
N PRO A 65 -5.97 9.60 4.29
CA PRO A 65 -5.27 10.66 3.58
C PRO A 65 -3.81 10.31 3.22
N SER A 66 -3.10 9.58 4.10
CA SER A 66 -1.71 9.14 3.84
C SER A 66 -1.66 8.13 2.68
N ARG A 67 -2.52 7.10 2.72
CA ARG A 67 -2.64 6.08 1.67
C ARG A 67 -3.04 6.67 0.32
N ALA A 68 -4.00 7.59 0.31
CA ALA A 68 -4.41 8.27 -0.91
C ALA A 68 -3.25 9.06 -1.52
N SER A 69 -2.50 9.76 -0.67
CA SER A 69 -1.38 10.58 -1.13
C SER A 69 -0.21 9.73 -1.63
N LEU A 70 0.05 8.59 -0.99
CA LEU A 70 1.04 7.60 -1.45
C LEU A 70 0.68 7.09 -2.86
N LEU A 71 -0.57 6.69 -3.08
CA LEU A 71 -0.98 6.09 -4.34
C LEU A 71 -1.10 7.09 -5.48
N THR A 72 -1.45 8.35 -5.21
CA THR A 72 -1.70 9.35 -6.27
C THR A 72 -0.55 10.34 -6.46
N GLY A 73 0.41 10.38 -5.54
CA GLY A 73 1.45 11.42 -5.51
C GLY A 73 0.90 12.83 -5.25
N ARG A 74 -0.34 12.96 -4.77
CA ARG A 74 -1.04 14.23 -4.56
C ARG A 74 -1.40 14.41 -3.09
N TYR A 75 -1.35 15.64 -2.60
CA TYR A 75 -1.87 15.94 -1.27
C TYR A 75 -3.36 15.61 -1.18
N ALA A 76 -3.76 14.87 -0.15
CA ALA A 76 -5.15 14.48 0.14
C ALA A 76 -6.17 15.63 0.02
N SER A 77 -5.78 16.84 0.42
CA SER A 77 -6.61 18.05 0.31
C SER A 77 -7.01 18.40 -1.13
N ARG A 78 -6.19 18.06 -2.13
CA ARG A 78 -6.50 18.27 -3.56
C ARG A 78 -7.58 17.32 -4.07
N MET A 79 -7.77 16.20 -3.38
CA MET A 79 -8.75 15.15 -3.70
C MET A 79 -10.02 15.28 -2.84
N GLY A 80 -10.07 16.27 -1.95
CA GLY A 80 -11.18 16.45 -1.01
C GLY A 80 -11.16 15.50 0.21
N ILE A 81 -10.12 14.69 0.38
CA ILE A 81 -10.02 13.73 1.48
C ILE A 81 -9.52 14.46 2.74
N ARG A 82 -10.42 14.62 3.73
CA ARG A 82 -10.16 15.40 4.96
C ARG A 82 -10.30 14.59 6.25
N HIS A 83 -10.68 13.33 6.15
CA HIS A 83 -10.94 12.46 7.28
C HIS A 83 -10.52 11.02 6.95
N VAL A 84 -10.57 10.16 7.95
CA VAL A 84 -10.39 8.72 7.80
C VAL A 84 -11.73 8.11 7.41
N PHE A 85 -11.76 7.31 6.33
CA PHE A 85 -12.99 6.67 5.89
C PHE A 85 -13.36 5.52 6.83
N MET A 86 -14.53 5.61 7.46
CA MET A 86 -15.01 4.64 8.43
C MET A 86 -15.75 3.48 7.74
N ASP A 87 -16.18 2.49 8.52
CA ASP A 87 -16.97 1.33 8.06
C ASP A 87 -18.41 1.70 7.65
N ASP A 88 -18.88 2.90 8.01
CA ASP A 88 -20.16 3.45 7.58
C ASP A 88 -20.04 4.57 6.52
N SER A 89 -18.82 5.03 6.21
CA SER A 89 -18.54 6.09 5.22
C SER A 89 -19.21 5.76 3.88
N PRO A 90 -20.07 6.65 3.36
CA PRO A 90 -20.67 6.48 2.03
C PRO A 90 -19.70 6.87 0.91
N ASP A 91 -18.58 7.49 1.25
CA ASP A 91 -17.58 8.06 0.36
C ASP A 91 -16.24 7.30 0.39
N GLY A 92 -15.31 7.76 -0.43
CA GLY A 92 -13.99 7.18 -0.63
C GLY A 92 -13.12 8.08 -1.49
N MET A 93 -11.94 7.59 -1.88
CA MET A 93 -11.06 8.31 -2.81
C MET A 93 -11.78 8.51 -4.17
N PRO A 94 -11.82 9.73 -4.74
CA PRO A 94 -12.52 9.97 -5.99
C PRO A 94 -12.05 9.03 -7.11
N PRO A 95 -12.95 8.34 -7.84
CA PRO A 95 -12.58 7.43 -8.92
C PRO A 95 -11.86 8.09 -10.11
N SER A 96 -11.83 9.43 -10.15
CA SER A 96 -11.11 10.20 -11.17
C SER A 96 -9.63 10.40 -10.85
N GLU A 97 -9.19 10.12 -9.62
CA GLU A 97 -7.78 10.17 -9.26
C GLU A 97 -7.06 8.95 -9.83
N ILE A 98 -5.89 9.16 -10.44
CA ILE A 98 -5.11 8.09 -11.06
C ILE A 98 -4.05 7.63 -10.06
N THR A 99 -4.05 6.34 -9.77
CA THR A 99 -3.12 5.72 -8.84
C THR A 99 -1.83 5.27 -9.53
N LEU A 100 -0.79 5.04 -8.72
CA LEU A 100 0.44 4.40 -9.12
C LEU A 100 0.19 3.03 -9.75
N ALA A 101 -0.81 2.29 -9.28
CA ALA A 101 -1.17 0.99 -9.84
C ALA A 101 -1.68 1.13 -11.27
N GLU A 102 -2.56 2.08 -11.57
CA GLU A 102 -3.01 2.35 -12.95
C GLU A 102 -1.87 2.80 -13.86
N HIS A 103 -0.97 3.66 -13.36
CA HIS A 103 0.23 4.05 -14.10
C HIS A 103 1.14 2.85 -14.43
N LEU A 104 1.33 1.94 -13.48
CA LEU A 104 2.14 0.73 -13.68
C LEU A 104 1.44 -0.26 -14.62
N GLN A 105 0.13 -0.43 -14.51
CA GLN A 105 -0.67 -1.28 -15.40
C GLN A 105 -0.57 -0.78 -16.85
N ALA A 106 -0.67 0.54 -17.07
CA ALA A 106 -0.46 1.14 -18.39
C ALA A 106 0.97 0.92 -18.94
N ALA A 107 1.95 0.69 -18.07
CA ALA A 107 3.31 0.33 -18.41
C ALA A 107 3.54 -1.19 -18.59
N GLY A 108 2.49 -2.01 -18.50
CA GLY A 108 2.53 -3.45 -18.72
C GLY A 108 2.84 -4.30 -17.47
N TYR A 109 2.76 -3.71 -16.28
CA TYR A 109 2.87 -4.47 -15.03
C TYR A 109 1.56 -5.19 -14.70
N ARG A 110 1.67 -6.35 -14.06
CA ARG A 110 0.57 -6.88 -13.24
C ARG A 110 0.65 -6.27 -11.84
N THR A 111 -0.50 -5.89 -11.30
CA THR A 111 -0.61 -5.18 -10.03
C THR A 111 -1.38 -5.99 -9.00
N GLY A 112 -0.94 -5.94 -7.75
CA GLY A 112 -1.60 -6.62 -6.65
C GLY A 112 -1.55 -5.80 -5.37
N LEU A 113 -2.60 -5.87 -4.57
CA LEU A 113 -2.65 -5.30 -3.23
C LEU A 113 -2.93 -6.39 -2.20
N VAL A 114 -2.04 -6.50 -1.21
CA VAL A 114 -2.23 -7.39 -0.07
C VAL A 114 -2.33 -6.55 1.21
N GLY A 115 -3.37 -6.81 2.01
CA GLY A 115 -3.61 -6.12 3.27
C GLY A 115 -4.63 -4.98 3.16
N LYS A 116 -4.33 -3.83 3.78
CA LYS A 116 -5.32 -2.79 4.07
C LYS A 116 -5.45 -1.76 2.95
N TRP A 117 -6.68 -1.54 2.47
CA TRP A 117 -7.01 -0.52 1.47
C TRP A 117 -7.25 0.87 2.08
N HIS A 118 -8.33 1.01 2.86
CA HIS A 118 -8.72 2.19 3.63
C HIS A 118 -8.98 3.48 2.81
N LEU A 119 -9.43 3.34 1.56
CA LEU A 119 -9.77 4.46 0.65
C LEU A 119 -11.22 4.43 0.17
N GLY A 120 -12.10 3.88 1.02
CA GLY A 120 -13.51 3.62 0.71
C GLY A 120 -13.78 2.14 0.55
N HIS A 121 -14.90 1.67 1.11
CA HIS A 121 -15.24 0.25 1.20
C HIS A 121 -16.46 -0.14 0.34
N ARG A 122 -17.04 0.83 -0.36
CA ARG A 122 -18.19 0.66 -1.24
C ARG A 122 -17.77 0.87 -2.68
N GLU A 123 -18.50 0.28 -3.60
CA GLU A 123 -18.42 0.69 -5.00
C GLU A 123 -18.74 2.19 -5.13
N PRO A 124 -18.00 2.96 -5.93
CA PRO A 124 -16.91 2.55 -6.84
C PRO A 124 -15.49 2.56 -6.24
N PHE A 125 -15.31 2.70 -4.93
CA PHE A 125 -14.04 3.05 -4.28
C PHE A 125 -13.10 1.87 -3.97
N MET A 126 -13.46 0.65 -4.36
CA MET A 126 -12.68 -0.55 -4.09
C MET A 126 -11.38 -0.62 -4.93
N PRO A 127 -10.32 -1.32 -4.46
CA PRO A 127 -9.01 -1.31 -5.11
C PRO A 127 -9.02 -1.84 -6.55
N TRP A 128 -9.92 -2.77 -6.88
CA TRP A 128 -10.07 -3.31 -8.24
C TRP A 128 -10.64 -2.30 -9.25
N ASN A 129 -11.10 -1.14 -8.80
CA ASN A 129 -11.46 -0.01 -9.67
C ASN A 129 -10.36 1.05 -9.73
N GLN A 130 -9.21 0.79 -9.08
CA GLN A 130 -8.09 1.72 -8.92
C GLN A 130 -6.78 1.03 -9.31
N GLY A 131 -6.82 0.28 -10.42
CA GLY A 131 -5.65 -0.30 -11.08
C GLY A 131 -5.03 -1.53 -10.46
N PHE A 132 -5.63 -2.17 -9.45
CA PHE A 132 -5.15 -3.44 -8.90
C PHE A 132 -5.84 -4.64 -9.57
N ASP A 133 -5.06 -5.49 -10.25
CA ASP A 133 -5.56 -6.73 -10.87
C ASP A 133 -5.97 -7.77 -9.81
N GLU A 134 -5.21 -7.85 -8.72
CA GLU A 134 -5.43 -8.77 -7.60
C GLU A 134 -5.55 -8.03 -6.26
N PHE A 135 -6.49 -8.45 -5.41
CA PHE A 135 -6.65 -7.92 -4.06
C PHE A 135 -6.87 -9.04 -3.05
N HIS A 136 -6.04 -9.07 -2.01
CA HIS A 136 -6.17 -10.01 -0.90
C HIS A 136 -6.04 -9.24 0.41
N GLY A 137 -7.16 -8.92 1.05
CA GLY A 137 -7.07 -8.09 2.24
C GLY A 137 -8.39 -7.50 2.71
N VAL A 138 -8.33 -6.31 3.30
CA VAL A 138 -9.44 -5.69 4.00
C VAL A 138 -9.66 -4.25 3.54
N PRO A 139 -10.92 -3.79 3.45
CA PRO A 139 -11.24 -2.47 2.93
C PRO A 139 -10.91 -1.33 3.91
N TYR A 140 -10.75 -1.62 5.20
CA TYR A 140 -10.47 -0.65 6.26
C TYR A 140 -9.70 -1.30 7.43
N SER A 141 -9.43 -0.52 8.49
CA SER A 141 -8.68 -0.97 9.66
C SER A 141 -9.38 -2.13 10.41
N ASN A 142 -8.59 -2.95 11.11
CA ASN A 142 -9.07 -4.07 11.91
C ASN A 142 -9.70 -3.68 13.27
N ASP A 143 -9.60 -2.41 13.66
CA ASP A 143 -10.26 -1.82 14.82
C ASP A 143 -11.63 -1.20 14.48
N MET A 144 -12.06 -1.29 13.22
CA MET A 144 -13.39 -0.85 12.77
C MET A 144 -14.42 -1.99 12.81
N GLY A 145 -15.70 -1.63 12.86
CA GLY A 145 -16.80 -2.58 12.82
C GLY A 145 -16.87 -3.36 11.50
N ASN A 146 -17.53 -4.53 11.53
CA ASN A 146 -17.82 -5.34 10.34
C ASN A 146 -16.58 -5.73 9.51
N PHE A 147 -15.50 -6.15 10.16
CA PHE A 147 -14.26 -6.54 9.49
C PHE A 147 -14.44 -7.80 8.62
N PHE A 148 -14.24 -7.65 7.31
CA PHE A 148 -14.30 -8.76 6.34
C PHE A 148 -13.04 -8.83 5.49
N PHE A 149 -12.56 -10.06 5.27
CA PHE A 149 -11.52 -10.34 4.29
C PHE A 149 -12.11 -10.45 2.89
N TYR A 150 -11.33 -10.03 1.91
CA TYR A 150 -11.65 -10.11 0.49
C TYR A 150 -10.58 -10.87 -0.25
N HIS A 151 -11.04 -11.73 -1.16
CA HIS A 151 -10.25 -12.33 -2.22
C HIS A 151 -10.82 -11.82 -3.56
N ASN A 152 -10.16 -10.82 -4.13
CA ASN A 152 -10.69 -9.99 -5.21
C ASN A 152 -12.08 -9.46 -4.82
N ARG A 153 -13.07 -9.65 -5.70
CA ARG A 153 -14.45 -9.18 -5.50
C ARG A 153 -15.26 -10.10 -4.56
N GLU A 154 -14.68 -11.18 -4.08
CA GLU A 154 -15.34 -12.14 -3.19
C GLU A 154 -15.04 -11.81 -1.74
N MET A 155 -16.09 -11.57 -0.96
CA MET A 155 -16.00 -11.34 0.48
C MET A 155 -16.02 -12.68 1.21
N ASP A 156 -15.03 -12.93 2.04
CA ASP A 156 -14.98 -14.07 2.93
C ASP A 156 -15.95 -13.85 4.11
N ARG A 157 -17.08 -14.56 4.04
CA ARG A 157 -18.15 -14.52 5.05
C ARG A 157 -17.94 -15.49 6.20
N THR A 158 -16.89 -16.30 6.16
CA THR A 158 -16.64 -17.33 7.17
C THR A 158 -15.89 -16.80 8.40
N GLY A 159 -15.26 -15.62 8.27
CA GLY A 159 -14.38 -15.06 9.30
C GLY A 159 -13.07 -15.83 9.48
N ALA A 160 -12.78 -16.80 8.61
CA ALA A 160 -11.61 -17.67 8.69
C ALA A 160 -10.84 -17.59 7.37
N ILE A 161 -9.61 -17.08 7.41
CA ILE A 161 -8.71 -17.07 6.26
C ILE A 161 -8.54 -18.52 5.75
N PRO A 162 -9.02 -18.89 4.54
CA PRO A 162 -8.92 -20.25 4.06
C PRO A 162 -7.45 -20.66 3.89
N GLY A 163 -7.03 -21.71 4.61
CA GLY A 163 -5.66 -22.22 4.57
C GLY A 163 -4.66 -21.59 5.54
N TRP A 164 -5.08 -20.63 6.37
CA TRP A 164 -4.27 -20.10 7.46
C TRP A 164 -4.95 -20.47 8.79
N PRO A 165 -4.24 -21.12 9.74
CA PRO A 165 -4.82 -21.34 11.06
C PRO A 165 -5.20 -20.00 11.67
N LEU A 166 -6.33 -19.97 12.40
CA LEU A 166 -6.75 -18.81 13.19
C LEU A 166 -5.56 -18.30 13.98
N LEU A 167 -5.02 -17.14 13.59
CA LEU A 167 -4.14 -16.37 14.45
C LEU A 167 -5.00 -15.89 15.61
N THR A 168 -5.02 -16.67 16.68
CA THR A 168 -5.42 -16.19 18.00
C THR A 168 -4.48 -15.03 18.31
N LEU A 169 -4.97 -13.81 18.12
CA LEU A 169 -4.33 -12.62 18.66
C LEU A 169 -4.31 -12.80 20.18
N PHE A 170 -3.11 -12.79 20.76
CA PHE A 170 -2.92 -12.65 22.20
C PHE A 170 -3.30 -11.23 22.64
#